data_AF-A0A348N5V6-F1
#
_entry.id   AF-A0A348N5V6-F1
#
_cell.length_a   1.000
_cell.length_b   1.000
_cell.length_c   1.000
_cell.angle_alpha   90.00
_cell.angle_beta   90.00
_cell.angle_gamma   90.00
#
_symmetry.space_group_name_H-M   'P 1'
#
loop_
_entity.id
_entity.type
_entity.pdbx_description
1 polymer ?
#
loop_
_entity_poly.entity_id
_entity_poly.type
_entity_poly.pdbx_seq_one_letter_code
_entity_poly.pdbx_strand_id
1 'polypeptide(L)'
;MKKTHKRIIAIIIVAALVITGVGTMVGVVLADNEKEVHLALTSDMHSNVNSYVTPYHGQKGTSIGGFARVSSIINEQRQKYPDLLYIDGGDFSMGTLFHTLYETDAVELRLLGAMGCDVTTWGNHEYNFGSEGVRNMLNAAMNSGDRLPQMVECNIDWSNPGDEQATKDVYDKYGIKKYTMINKGGVNIAVIGVFGDNALACEPTCTINYLTGEKRIQAVKDTVAEIKKNENADMIVVTSHCGLDGDIE
;
A
#
# COMPACT_ATOMS: atom_id res chain seq x y z
N MET A 1 33.66 43.33 64.48
CA MET A 1 33.84 43.13 63.01
C MET A 1 33.98 41.67 62.56
N LYS A 2 34.55 40.73 63.34
CA LYS A 2 34.81 39.34 62.89
C LYS A 2 33.56 38.41 62.77
N LYS A 3 32.48 38.64 63.53
CA LYS A 3 31.26 37.80 63.49
C LYS A 3 30.35 38.10 62.29
N THR A 4 30.29 39.35 61.83
CA THR A 4 29.48 39.78 60.69
C THR A 4 30.05 39.31 59.35
N HIS A 5 31.38 39.26 59.21
CA HIS A 5 32.04 38.77 58.00
C HIS A 5 31.82 37.26 57.76
N LYS A 6 31.81 36.44 58.83
CA LYS A 6 31.53 35.00 58.73
C LYS A 6 30.09 34.70 58.31
N ARG A 7 29.12 35.54 58.69
CA ARG A 7 27.72 35.41 58.29
C ARG A 7 27.51 35.78 56.82
N ILE A 8 28.18 36.82 56.33
CA ILE A 8 28.10 37.24 54.93
C ILE A 8 28.73 36.19 54.01
N ILE A 9 29.89 35.62 54.39
CA ILE A 9 30.53 34.54 53.62
C ILE A 9 29.65 33.28 53.57
N ALA A 10 29.02 32.91 54.69
CA ALA A 10 28.08 31.77 54.72
C ALA A 10 26.85 32.00 53.82
N ILE A 11 26.30 33.22 53.78
CA ILE A 11 25.17 33.57 52.90
C ILE A 11 25.57 33.54 51.43
N ILE A 12 26.78 33.99 51.09
CA ILE A 12 27.30 33.95 49.71
C ILE A 12 27.55 32.50 49.25
N ILE A 13 28.05 31.62 50.12
CA ILE A 13 28.25 30.20 49.80
C ILE A 13 26.92 29.47 49.62
N VAL A 14 25.91 29.76 50.45
CA VAL A 14 24.56 29.19 50.31
C VAL A 14 23.88 29.72 49.04
N ALA A 15 24.03 31.00 48.71
CA ALA A 15 23.49 31.58 47.48
C ALA A 15 24.19 31.00 46.22
N ALA A 16 25.49 30.76 46.27
CA ALA A 16 26.23 30.12 45.16
C ALA A 16 25.81 28.65 44.94
N LEU A 17 25.53 27.92 46.02
CA LEU A 17 25.03 26.53 45.95
C LEU A 17 23.60 26.44 45.39
N VAL A 18 22.75 27.45 45.64
CA VAL A 18 21.40 27.53 45.08
C VAL A 18 21.43 27.88 43.59
N ILE A 19 22.42 28.65 43.12
CA ILE A 19 22.60 28.99 41.71
C ILE A 19 23.13 27.80 40.89
N THR A 20 23.96 26.93 41.47
CA THR A 20 24.37 25.66 40.83
C THR A 20 23.30 24.55 40.93
N GLY A 21 22.30 24.73 41.80
CA GLY A 21 21.20 23.80 42.03
C GLY A 21 20.01 24.00 41.08
N VAL A 22 20.02 25.03 40.23
CA VAL A 22 19.18 25.08 39.03
C VAL A 22 19.83 24.17 38.00
N GLY A 23 19.84 22.87 38.32
CA GLY A 23 20.07 21.83 37.34
C GLY A 23 19.10 22.11 36.22
N THR A 24 19.65 22.38 35.04
CA THR A 24 18.94 22.23 33.78
C THR A 24 18.26 20.87 33.82
N MET A 25 16.99 20.86 34.22
CA MET A 25 16.03 19.84 33.84
C MET A 25 15.89 19.98 32.34
N VAL A 26 16.93 19.57 31.60
CA VAL A 26 16.73 19.05 30.27
C VAL A 26 15.84 17.85 30.55
N GLY A 27 14.54 18.05 30.43
CA GLY A 27 13.63 16.95 30.21
C GLY A 27 14.21 16.25 28.99
N VAL A 28 14.94 15.17 29.23
CA VAL A 28 15.10 14.15 28.21
C VAL A 28 13.69 13.63 28.05
N VAL A 29 12.94 14.31 27.19
CA VAL A 29 11.86 13.65 26.47
C VAL A 29 12.62 12.58 25.72
N LEU A 30 12.69 11.39 26.32
CA LEU A 30 12.84 10.19 25.55
C LEU A 30 11.60 10.22 24.68
N ALA A 31 11.75 10.80 23.48
CA ALA A 31 10.78 10.58 22.43
C ALA A 31 10.78 9.07 22.29
N ASP A 32 9.71 8.46 22.80
CA ASP A 32 9.38 7.10 22.46
C ASP A 32 9.09 7.18 20.95
N ASN A 33 10.15 7.06 20.15
CA ASN A 33 10.11 7.17 18.70
C ASN A 33 9.57 5.84 18.16
N GLU A 34 8.48 5.35 18.75
CA GLU A 34 7.75 4.22 18.21
C GLU A 34 7.10 4.73 16.94
N LYS A 35 7.65 4.31 15.80
CA LYS A 35 7.12 4.69 14.50
C LYS A 35 5.91 3.80 14.23
N GLU A 36 4.77 4.42 13.97
CA GLU A 36 3.51 3.74 13.64
C GLU A 36 3.13 4.02 12.18
N VAL A 37 2.53 3.02 11.53
CA VAL A 37 1.93 3.15 10.21
C VAL A 37 0.49 2.68 10.30
N HIS A 38 -0.43 3.52 9.82
CA HIS A 38 -1.82 3.14 9.64
C HIS A 38 -2.03 2.65 8.21
N LEU A 39 -2.66 1.49 8.07
CA LEU A 39 -2.99 0.89 6.78
C LEU A 39 -4.50 1.01 6.53
N ALA A 40 -4.86 1.58 5.38
CA ALA A 40 -6.18 1.39 4.78
C ALA A 40 -6.06 0.34 3.68
N LEU A 41 -7.01 -0.58 3.64
CA LEU A 41 -7.05 -1.65 2.64
C LEU A 41 -8.41 -1.65 1.95
N THR A 42 -8.39 -1.69 0.62
CA THR A 42 -9.52 -2.14 -0.21
C THR A 42 -9.09 -3.38 -0.99
N SER A 43 -10.05 -4.12 -1.51
CA SER A 43 -9.86 -5.26 -2.41
C SER A 43 -11.21 -5.57 -3.04
N ASP A 44 -11.23 -6.24 -4.18
CA ASP A 44 -12.45 -6.78 -4.80
C ASP A 44 -13.49 -5.68 -5.04
N MET A 45 -13.02 -4.51 -5.46
CA MET A 45 -13.88 -3.35 -5.70
C MET A 45 -14.80 -3.60 -6.91
N HIS A 46 -14.41 -4.47 -7.84
CA HIS A 46 -15.25 -5.02 -8.91
C HIS A 46 -16.07 -3.99 -9.68
N SER A 47 -15.43 -2.87 -10.07
CA SER A 47 -16.09 -1.75 -10.74
C SER A 47 -17.31 -1.18 -9.99
N ASN A 48 -17.47 -1.40 -8.68
CA ASN A 48 -18.54 -0.81 -7.86
C ASN A 48 -18.26 0.68 -7.57
N VAL A 49 -18.09 1.46 -8.64
CA VAL A 49 -17.80 2.90 -8.61
C VAL A 49 -18.90 3.66 -7.89
N ASN A 50 -20.16 3.29 -8.16
CA ASN A 50 -21.32 3.83 -7.47
C ASN A 50 -21.67 3.01 -6.22
N SER A 51 -22.33 3.65 -5.25
CA SER A 51 -22.97 2.92 -4.17
C SER A 51 -24.08 2.03 -4.72
N TYR A 52 -24.26 0.86 -4.10
CA TYR A 52 -25.29 -0.10 -4.46
C TYR A 52 -26.15 -0.47 -3.24
N VAL A 53 -27.33 -1.02 -3.50
CA VAL A 53 -28.30 -1.38 -2.45
C VAL A 53 -28.29 -2.89 -2.27
N THR A 54 -28.02 -3.35 -1.05
CA THR A 54 -27.98 -4.78 -0.72
C THR A 54 -28.51 -5.03 0.68
N PRO A 55 -29.00 -6.25 1.00
CA PRO A 55 -29.23 -6.64 2.38
C PRO A 55 -27.93 -6.56 3.19
N TYR A 56 -27.95 -5.85 4.32
CA TYR A 56 -26.77 -5.68 5.17
C TYR A 56 -27.18 -5.82 6.65
N HIS A 57 -26.54 -6.76 7.38
CA HIS A 57 -26.88 -7.11 8.77
C HIS A 57 -28.39 -7.27 9.05
N GLY A 58 -29.12 -7.96 8.16
CA GLY A 58 -30.55 -8.20 8.31
C GLY A 58 -31.46 -7.03 7.94
N GLN A 59 -30.91 -5.86 7.59
CA GLN A 59 -31.67 -4.74 7.03
C GLN A 59 -31.77 -4.90 5.52
N LYS A 60 -33.00 -4.88 4.98
CA LYS A 60 -33.21 -4.81 3.53
C LYS A 60 -33.03 -3.37 3.06
N GLY A 61 -32.36 -3.17 1.94
CA GLY A 61 -32.33 -1.88 1.26
C GLY A 61 -31.25 -0.91 1.72
N THR A 62 -30.14 -1.39 2.31
CA THR A 62 -29.06 -0.51 2.76
C THR A 62 -28.16 -0.14 1.58
N SER A 63 -27.97 1.17 1.37
CA SER A 63 -27.00 1.68 0.38
C SER A 63 -25.58 1.65 0.96
N ILE A 64 -24.69 0.87 0.35
CA ILE A 64 -23.29 0.70 0.76
C ILE A 64 -22.34 0.89 -0.43
N GLY A 65 -21.03 0.93 -0.14
CA GLY A 65 -19.98 0.97 -1.16
C GLY A 65 -19.92 2.27 -1.95
N GLY A 66 -19.27 2.20 -3.11
CA GLY A 66 -18.99 3.33 -4.00
C GLY A 66 -17.67 4.00 -3.69
N PHE A 67 -16.87 4.23 -4.73
CA PHE A 67 -15.51 4.77 -4.64
C PHE A 67 -15.50 6.16 -3.96
N ALA A 68 -16.49 7.01 -4.25
CA ALA A 68 -16.59 8.33 -3.63
C ALA A 68 -16.78 8.27 -2.10
N ARG A 69 -17.58 7.31 -1.61
CA ARG A 69 -17.79 7.13 -0.17
C ARG A 69 -16.55 6.56 0.50
N VAL A 70 -15.92 5.56 -0.11
CA VAL A 70 -14.66 4.99 0.38
C VAL A 70 -13.57 6.08 0.43
N SER A 71 -13.45 6.87 -0.63
CA SER A 71 -12.52 8.02 -0.69
C SER A 71 -12.75 9.01 0.46
N SER A 72 -14.01 9.32 0.76
CA SER A 72 -14.36 10.24 1.86
C SER A 72 -13.87 9.69 3.20
N ILE A 73 -14.11 8.40 3.48
CA ILE A 73 -13.66 7.73 4.72
C ILE A 73 -12.13 7.71 4.79
N ILE A 74 -11.44 7.38 3.69
CA ILE A 74 -9.96 7.38 3.64
C ILE A 74 -9.43 8.79 3.90
N ASN A 75 -10.04 9.82 3.32
CA ASN A 75 -9.62 11.21 3.53
C ASN A 75 -9.86 11.68 4.98
N GLU A 76 -10.94 11.24 5.62
CA GLU A 76 -11.16 11.46 7.06
C GLU A 76 -10.09 10.76 7.91
N GLN A 77 -9.67 9.55 7.55
CA GLN A 77 -8.56 8.88 8.24
C GLN A 77 -7.23 9.60 8.00
N ARG A 78 -6.97 10.11 6.79
CA ARG A 78 -5.75 10.90 6.50
C ARG A 78 -5.66 12.19 7.29
N GLN A 79 -6.79 12.80 7.67
CA GLN A 79 -6.79 13.96 8.56
C GLN A 79 -6.28 13.62 9.97
N LYS A 80 -6.50 12.38 10.43
CA LYS A 80 -6.02 11.87 11.73
C LYS A 80 -4.61 11.30 11.62
N TYR A 81 -4.32 10.64 10.49
CA TYR A 81 -3.09 9.92 10.21
C TYR A 81 -2.53 10.41 8.86
N PRO A 82 -1.78 11.53 8.83
CA PRO A 82 -1.28 12.12 7.58
C PRO A 82 -0.42 11.16 6.75
N ASP A 83 0.27 10.24 7.42
CA ASP A 83 1.11 9.20 6.84
C ASP A 83 0.37 7.86 6.60
N LEU A 84 -0.95 7.88 6.46
CA LEU A 84 -1.73 6.68 6.11
C LEU A 84 -1.20 6.06 4.80
N LEU A 85 -0.90 4.75 4.85
CA LEU A 85 -0.64 3.94 3.68
C LEU A 85 -1.97 3.38 3.16
N TYR A 86 -2.30 3.61 1.90
CA TYR A 86 -3.49 3.01 1.27
C TYR A 86 -3.08 1.97 0.23
N ILE A 87 -3.50 0.73 0.44
CA ILE A 87 -3.25 -0.41 -0.47
C ILE A 87 -4.57 -0.94 -1.02
N ASP A 88 -4.56 -1.40 -2.27
CA ASP A 88 -5.63 -2.18 -2.88
C ASP A 88 -5.17 -3.60 -3.24
N GLY A 89 -5.99 -4.59 -2.92
CA GLY A 89 -5.69 -6.02 -3.07
C GLY A 89 -5.93 -6.61 -4.47
N GLY A 90 -6.25 -5.78 -5.48
CA GLY A 90 -6.61 -6.27 -6.81
C GLY A 90 -8.11 -6.56 -6.95
N ASP A 91 -8.52 -7.04 -8.12
CA ASP A 91 -9.93 -7.15 -8.54
C ASP A 91 -10.66 -5.80 -8.40
N PHE A 92 -9.97 -4.73 -8.81
CA PHE A 92 -10.59 -3.41 -8.85
C PHE A 92 -11.53 -3.26 -10.06
N SER A 93 -11.31 -4.06 -11.10
CA SER A 93 -12.09 -4.08 -12.34
C SER A 93 -13.14 -5.20 -12.36
N MET A 94 -14.03 -5.11 -13.35
CA MET A 94 -15.11 -6.05 -13.66
C MET A 94 -16.17 -6.21 -12.56
N GLY A 95 -17.45 -5.98 -12.92
CA GLY A 95 -18.59 -6.26 -12.05
C GLY A 95 -19.79 -5.36 -12.30
N THR A 96 -19.57 -4.16 -12.86
CA THR A 96 -20.61 -3.24 -13.30
C THR A 96 -20.32 -2.69 -14.70
N LEU A 97 -21.24 -1.93 -15.29
CA LEU A 97 -21.07 -1.33 -16.62
C LEU A 97 -19.84 -0.39 -16.73
N PHE A 98 -19.27 0.08 -15.62
CA PHE A 98 -18.02 0.85 -15.65
C PHE A 98 -16.86 0.06 -16.28
N HIS A 99 -16.87 -1.28 -16.20
CA HIS A 99 -15.84 -2.12 -16.82
C HIS A 99 -15.77 -1.95 -18.34
N THR A 100 -16.80 -1.39 -18.98
CA THR A 100 -16.82 -1.22 -20.45
C THR A 100 -15.84 -0.14 -20.90
N LEU A 101 -15.35 0.67 -19.95
CA LEU A 101 -14.36 1.71 -20.14
C LEU A 101 -12.96 1.28 -19.68
N TYR A 102 -12.79 0.00 -19.28
CA TYR A 102 -11.53 -0.53 -18.75
C TYR A 102 -10.37 -0.32 -19.73
N GLU A 103 -10.55 -0.72 -20.99
CA GLU A 103 -9.52 -0.64 -22.02
C GLU A 103 -9.30 0.79 -22.55
N THR A 104 -10.35 1.62 -22.58
CA THR A 104 -10.29 2.94 -23.23
C THR A 104 -9.86 4.05 -22.29
N ASP A 105 -10.31 3.99 -21.04
CA ASP A 105 -10.17 5.08 -20.08
C ASP A 105 -9.49 4.65 -18.79
N ALA A 106 -9.29 3.34 -18.55
CA ALA A 106 -8.72 2.79 -17.32
C ALA A 106 -9.39 3.34 -16.06
N VAL A 107 -10.72 3.43 -16.09
CA VAL A 107 -11.52 4.17 -15.09
C VAL A 107 -11.20 3.70 -13.67
N GLU A 108 -11.19 2.40 -13.43
CA GLU A 108 -10.99 1.85 -12.09
C GLU A 108 -9.59 2.12 -11.54
N LEU A 109 -8.54 1.91 -12.35
CA LEU A 109 -7.16 2.17 -11.92
C LEU A 109 -6.91 3.67 -11.67
N ARG A 110 -7.46 4.54 -12.51
CA ARG A 110 -7.40 6.00 -12.32
C ARG A 110 -8.20 6.44 -11.10
N LEU A 111 -9.34 5.82 -10.82
CA LEU A 111 -10.12 6.11 -9.62
C LEU A 111 -9.38 5.68 -8.35
N LEU A 112 -8.73 4.52 -8.32
CA LEU A 112 -7.81 4.14 -7.23
C LEU A 112 -6.73 5.22 -7.04
N GLY A 113 -6.14 5.67 -8.15
CA GLY A 113 -5.18 6.77 -8.18
C GLY A 113 -5.70 8.07 -7.59
N ALA A 114 -6.92 8.48 -7.95
CA ALA A 114 -7.61 9.67 -7.45
C ALA A 114 -8.02 9.55 -5.97
N MET A 115 -8.32 8.34 -5.50
CA MET A 115 -8.52 8.03 -4.08
C MET A 115 -7.21 8.08 -3.27
N GLY A 116 -6.06 8.21 -3.95
CA GLY A 116 -4.74 8.25 -3.35
C GLY A 116 -4.23 6.87 -2.95
N CYS A 117 -4.65 5.80 -3.64
CA CYS A 117 -4.07 4.47 -3.46
C CYS A 117 -2.57 4.54 -3.74
N ASP A 118 -1.76 4.10 -2.78
CA ASP A 118 -0.30 4.11 -2.88
C ASP A 118 0.18 2.91 -3.70
N VAL A 119 -0.36 1.72 -3.41
CA VAL A 119 0.04 0.47 -4.06
C VAL A 119 -1.18 -0.41 -4.33
N THR A 120 -1.25 -1.01 -5.52
CA THR A 120 -2.20 -2.08 -5.85
C THR A 120 -1.48 -3.30 -6.41
N THR A 121 -2.17 -4.43 -6.47
CA THR A 121 -1.71 -5.64 -7.17
C THR A 121 -2.76 -6.11 -8.19
N TRP A 122 -2.51 -7.25 -8.83
CA TRP A 122 -3.42 -7.86 -9.79
C TRP A 122 -4.36 -8.81 -9.09
N GLY A 123 -5.64 -8.72 -9.41
CA GLY A 123 -6.58 -9.81 -9.25
C GLY A 123 -6.82 -10.53 -10.57
N ASN A 124 -7.67 -11.56 -10.53
CA ASN A 124 -7.95 -12.34 -11.73
C ASN A 124 -8.80 -11.55 -12.73
N HIS A 125 -9.68 -10.67 -12.25
CA HIS A 125 -10.61 -9.96 -13.10
C HIS A 125 -9.97 -8.88 -13.98
N GLU A 126 -8.77 -8.40 -13.63
CA GLU A 126 -7.99 -7.51 -14.49
C GLU A 126 -7.61 -8.14 -15.83
N TYR A 127 -7.62 -9.48 -15.92
CA TYR A 127 -7.29 -10.21 -17.13
C TYR A 127 -8.49 -10.54 -18.00
N ASN A 128 -9.73 -10.19 -17.65
CA ASN A 128 -10.93 -10.65 -18.38
C ASN A 128 -10.99 -10.27 -19.87
N PHE A 129 -10.27 -9.22 -20.28
CA PHE A 129 -10.12 -8.81 -21.68
C PHE A 129 -8.83 -9.33 -22.33
N GLY A 130 -8.20 -10.33 -21.69
CA GLY A 130 -6.91 -10.88 -22.03
C GLY A 130 -5.77 -9.88 -21.95
N SER A 131 -4.60 -10.31 -22.43
CA SER A 131 -3.39 -9.49 -22.47
C SER A 131 -3.51 -8.23 -23.33
N GLU A 132 -4.39 -8.22 -24.35
CA GLU A 132 -4.71 -7.01 -25.09
C GLU A 132 -5.41 -5.97 -24.21
N GLY A 133 -6.46 -6.36 -23.49
CA GLY A 133 -7.16 -5.44 -22.62
C GLY A 133 -6.29 -4.89 -21.49
N VAL A 134 -5.41 -5.73 -20.91
CA VAL A 134 -4.42 -5.27 -19.92
C VAL A 134 -3.49 -4.22 -20.53
N ARG A 135 -2.96 -4.46 -21.72
CA ARG A 135 -2.09 -3.48 -22.41
C ARG A 135 -2.85 -2.18 -22.71
N ASN A 136 -4.10 -2.27 -23.16
CA ASN A 136 -4.92 -1.11 -23.48
C ASN A 136 -5.19 -0.29 -22.23
N MET A 137 -5.64 -0.93 -21.15
CA MET A 137 -5.88 -0.30 -19.84
C MET A 137 -4.62 0.39 -19.31
N LEU A 138 -3.47 -0.30 -19.26
CA LEU A 138 -2.23 0.31 -18.74
C LEU A 138 -1.78 1.51 -19.60
N ASN A 139 -1.92 1.44 -20.92
CA ASN A 139 -1.62 2.56 -21.80
C ASN A 139 -2.60 3.73 -21.62
N ALA A 140 -3.90 3.47 -21.49
CA ALA A 140 -4.90 4.48 -21.21
C ALA A 140 -4.63 5.18 -19.87
N ALA A 141 -4.30 4.41 -18.82
CA ALA A 141 -3.91 4.93 -17.52
C ALA A 141 -2.69 5.85 -17.64
N MET A 142 -1.58 5.39 -18.24
CA MET A 142 -0.38 6.19 -18.43
C MET A 142 -0.62 7.47 -19.26
N ASN A 143 -1.47 7.39 -20.28
CA ASN A 143 -1.78 8.53 -21.15
C ASN A 143 -2.73 9.55 -20.50
N SER A 144 -3.44 9.17 -19.43
CA SER A 144 -4.38 10.06 -18.75
C SER A 144 -3.71 11.26 -18.08
N GLY A 145 -2.44 11.13 -17.68
CA GLY A 145 -1.73 12.13 -16.86
C GLY A 145 -2.20 12.21 -15.40
N ASP A 146 -3.12 11.34 -14.99
CA ASP A 146 -3.59 11.27 -13.61
C ASP A 146 -2.53 10.65 -12.69
N ARG A 147 -2.68 10.89 -11.38
CA ARG A 147 -1.94 10.12 -10.38
C ARG A 147 -2.43 8.68 -10.43
N LEU A 148 -1.52 7.72 -10.54
CA LEU A 148 -1.83 6.29 -10.55
C LEU A 148 -1.17 5.59 -9.34
N PRO A 149 -1.74 4.48 -8.83
CA PRO A 149 -1.06 3.68 -7.81
C PRO A 149 0.17 2.99 -8.40
N GLN A 150 1.17 2.72 -7.55
CA GLN A 150 2.24 1.81 -7.93
C GLN A 150 1.66 0.39 -8.01
N MET A 151 2.11 -0.41 -8.98
CA MET A 151 1.64 -1.79 -9.12
C MET A 151 2.78 -2.75 -8.81
N VAL A 152 2.47 -3.76 -8.01
CA VAL A 152 3.44 -4.79 -7.60
C VAL A 152 2.92 -6.19 -7.89
N GLU A 153 3.82 -7.05 -8.37
CA GLU A 153 3.56 -8.46 -8.61
C GLU A 153 4.87 -9.25 -8.70
N CYS A 154 5.05 -10.22 -7.80
CA CYS A 154 6.32 -10.94 -7.63
C CYS A 154 6.37 -12.29 -8.36
N ASN A 155 5.21 -12.90 -8.65
CA ASN A 155 5.17 -14.29 -9.13
C ASN A 155 4.85 -14.44 -10.62
N ILE A 156 5.06 -13.41 -11.44
CA ILE A 156 5.06 -13.55 -12.91
C ILE A 156 6.42 -14.09 -13.38
N ASP A 157 6.39 -15.11 -14.25
CA ASP A 157 7.58 -15.64 -14.90
C ASP A 157 7.81 -15.00 -16.27
N TRP A 158 8.64 -13.95 -16.28
CA TRP A 158 9.09 -13.27 -17.50
C TRP A 158 10.33 -13.89 -18.16
N SER A 159 10.78 -15.08 -17.75
CA SER A 159 11.99 -15.70 -18.31
C SER A 159 11.85 -16.09 -19.79
N ASN A 160 10.62 -16.42 -20.22
CA ASN A 160 10.28 -16.69 -21.61
C ASN A 160 8.88 -16.14 -21.93
N PRO A 161 8.76 -14.83 -22.21
CA PRO A 161 7.45 -14.19 -22.38
C PRO A 161 6.73 -14.65 -23.65
N GLY A 162 7.42 -15.14 -24.68
CA GLY A 162 6.79 -15.60 -25.92
C GLY A 162 5.86 -14.56 -26.52
N ASP A 163 4.59 -14.92 -26.72
CA ASP A 163 3.54 -14.04 -27.25
C ASP A 163 3.18 -12.88 -26.29
N GLU A 164 3.56 -12.98 -25.02
CA GLU A 164 3.36 -11.94 -24.00
C GLU A 164 4.46 -10.87 -23.99
N GLN A 165 5.41 -10.88 -24.92
CA GLN A 165 6.49 -9.88 -24.95
C GLN A 165 5.93 -8.45 -24.99
N ALA A 166 4.91 -8.20 -25.80
CA ALA A 166 4.31 -6.87 -25.87
C ALA A 166 3.59 -6.48 -24.57
N THR A 167 3.06 -7.45 -23.82
CA THR A 167 2.45 -7.22 -22.50
C THR A 167 3.53 -6.88 -21.48
N LYS A 168 4.62 -7.64 -21.46
CA LYS A 168 5.80 -7.37 -20.65
C LYS A 168 6.34 -5.96 -20.89
N ASP A 169 6.45 -5.53 -22.14
CA ASP A 169 6.97 -4.19 -22.49
C ASP A 169 6.08 -3.08 -21.89
N VAL A 170 4.75 -3.28 -21.88
CA VAL A 170 3.82 -2.32 -21.26
C VAL A 170 3.90 -2.37 -19.73
N TYR A 171 4.08 -3.55 -19.12
CA TYR A 171 4.34 -3.69 -17.67
C TYR A 171 5.61 -2.94 -17.26
N ASP A 172 6.70 -3.13 -18.01
CA ASP A 172 7.98 -2.44 -17.77
C ASP A 172 7.84 -0.92 -17.94
N LYS A 173 7.08 -0.47 -18.95
CA LYS A 173 6.81 0.94 -19.20
C LYS A 173 5.98 1.59 -18.08
N TYR A 174 4.98 0.90 -17.55
CA TYR A 174 4.21 1.36 -16.39
C TYR A 174 5.08 1.37 -15.12
N GLY A 175 6.06 0.48 -15.04
CA GLY A 175 6.98 0.34 -13.91
C GLY A 175 6.50 -0.67 -12.87
N ILE A 176 5.82 -1.72 -13.32
CA ILE A 176 5.37 -2.83 -12.46
C ILE A 176 6.59 -3.64 -12.00
N LYS A 177 6.71 -3.86 -10.70
CA LYS A 177 7.87 -4.53 -10.08
C LYS A 177 7.41 -5.62 -9.12
N LYS A 178 8.34 -6.48 -8.68
CA LYS A 178 8.04 -7.46 -7.62
C LYS A 178 7.60 -6.83 -6.31
N TYR A 179 8.23 -5.70 -5.98
CA TYR A 179 7.93 -4.90 -4.81
C TYR A 179 8.24 -3.43 -5.07
N THR A 180 7.76 -2.56 -4.17
CA THR A 180 8.16 -1.15 -4.12
C THR A 180 8.43 -0.68 -2.70
N MET A 181 9.25 0.36 -2.56
CA MET A 181 9.57 1.02 -1.29
C MET A 181 8.72 2.28 -1.13
N ILE A 182 7.98 2.39 -0.03
CA ILE A 182 7.19 3.55 0.35
C ILE A 182 7.68 4.07 1.71
N ASN A 183 7.85 5.38 1.85
CA ASN A 183 8.11 6.00 3.15
C ASN A 183 6.82 6.67 3.68
N LYS A 184 6.43 6.33 4.90
CA LYS A 184 5.30 6.93 5.63
C LYS A 184 5.74 7.24 7.04
N GLY A 185 5.69 8.49 7.47
CA GLY A 185 6.06 8.88 8.84
C GLY A 185 7.50 8.50 9.22
N GLY A 186 8.41 8.41 8.25
CA GLY A 186 9.79 7.96 8.48
C GLY A 186 9.97 6.44 8.60
N VAL A 187 8.92 5.64 8.36
CA VAL A 187 8.99 4.17 8.23
C VAL A 187 9.18 3.81 6.76
N ASN A 188 10.23 3.06 6.44
CA ASN A 188 10.45 2.49 5.13
C ASN A 188 9.72 1.16 4.99
N ILE A 189 8.74 1.08 4.09
CA ILE A 189 7.85 -0.07 3.93
C ILE A 189 8.10 -0.66 2.55
N ALA A 190 8.51 -1.92 2.48
CA ALA A 190 8.51 -2.66 1.23
C ALA A 190 7.13 -3.30 1.03
N VAL A 191 6.49 -3.07 -0.10
CA VAL A 191 5.20 -3.69 -0.45
C VAL A 191 5.40 -4.67 -1.60
N ILE A 192 5.08 -5.94 -1.38
CA ILE A 192 5.22 -7.05 -2.35
C ILE A 192 3.84 -7.42 -2.87
N GLY A 193 3.70 -7.68 -4.18
CA GLY A 193 2.48 -8.25 -4.76
C GLY A 193 2.59 -9.75 -4.97
N VAL A 194 1.48 -10.48 -4.84
CA VAL A 194 1.42 -11.91 -5.17
C VAL A 194 0.02 -12.32 -5.63
N PHE A 195 -0.05 -13.04 -6.75
CA PHE A 195 -1.29 -13.55 -7.32
C PHE A 195 -1.49 -15.05 -7.09
N GLY A 196 -2.70 -15.46 -6.70
CA GLY A 196 -3.01 -16.82 -6.28
C GLY A 196 -3.35 -17.82 -7.37
N ASP A 197 -3.06 -19.09 -7.09
CA ASP A 197 -3.37 -20.22 -7.98
C ASP A 197 -4.87 -20.38 -8.23
N ASN A 198 -5.69 -20.22 -7.17
CA ASN A 198 -7.14 -20.36 -7.27
C ASN A 198 -7.75 -19.25 -8.14
N ALA A 199 -7.31 -18.01 -7.92
CA ALA A 199 -7.76 -16.86 -8.69
C ALA A 199 -7.33 -17.00 -10.16
N LEU A 200 -6.07 -17.39 -10.42
CA LEU A 200 -5.59 -17.69 -11.77
C LEU A 200 -6.39 -18.81 -12.45
N ALA A 201 -6.73 -19.87 -11.73
CA ALA A 201 -7.53 -20.97 -12.27
C ALA A 201 -8.96 -20.57 -12.66
N CYS A 202 -9.49 -19.49 -12.06
CA CYS A 202 -10.78 -18.92 -12.40
C CYS A 202 -10.75 -18.02 -13.65
N GLU A 203 -9.57 -17.72 -14.19
CA GLU A 203 -9.41 -16.77 -15.29
C GLU A 203 -8.74 -17.38 -16.53
N PRO A 204 -9.52 -18.05 -17.40
CA PRO A 204 -8.98 -18.71 -18.59
C PRO A 204 -8.47 -17.73 -19.66
N THR A 205 -8.76 -16.43 -19.54
CA THR A 205 -8.27 -15.42 -20.49
C THR A 205 -6.91 -14.85 -20.12
N CYS A 206 -6.40 -15.16 -18.91
CA CYS A 206 -5.03 -14.83 -18.53
C CYS A 206 -4.05 -15.79 -19.23
N THR A 207 -3.26 -15.26 -20.14
CA THR A 207 -2.20 -16.00 -20.86
C THR A 207 -0.80 -15.69 -20.34
N ILE A 208 -0.67 -14.78 -19.37
CA ILE A 208 0.58 -14.50 -18.67
C ILE A 208 0.94 -15.70 -17.78
N ASN A 209 2.20 -16.13 -17.85
CA ASN A 209 2.68 -17.24 -17.06
C ASN A 209 2.97 -16.81 -15.62
N TYR A 210 2.24 -17.40 -14.67
CA TYR A 210 2.42 -17.21 -13.24
C TYR A 210 3.09 -18.43 -12.61
N LEU A 211 4.01 -18.18 -11.68
CA LEU A 211 4.57 -19.19 -10.79
C LEU A 211 3.50 -19.60 -9.77
N THR A 212 3.17 -20.88 -9.74
CA THR A 212 2.12 -21.48 -8.88
C THR A 212 2.71 -22.45 -7.84
N GLY A 213 1.90 -22.82 -6.84
CA GLY A 213 2.25 -23.73 -5.75
C GLY A 213 3.54 -23.32 -5.03
N GLU A 214 4.44 -24.28 -4.81
CA GLU A 214 5.74 -24.03 -4.17
C GLU A 214 6.58 -22.95 -4.87
N LYS A 215 6.43 -22.77 -6.19
CA LYS A 215 7.16 -21.72 -6.91
C LYS A 215 6.63 -20.32 -6.59
N ARG A 216 5.31 -20.18 -6.34
CA ARG A 216 4.69 -18.94 -5.86
C ARG A 216 5.27 -18.57 -4.50
N ILE A 217 5.25 -19.51 -3.58
CA ILE A 217 5.77 -19.35 -2.21
C ILE A 217 7.27 -18.99 -2.27
N GLN A 218 8.03 -19.66 -3.14
CA GLN A 218 9.44 -19.36 -3.33
C GLN A 218 9.67 -17.95 -3.91
N ALA A 219 8.84 -17.50 -4.85
CA ALA A 219 8.94 -16.15 -5.41
C ALA A 219 8.78 -15.06 -4.34
N VAL A 220 7.84 -15.24 -3.41
CA VAL A 220 7.67 -14.35 -2.25
C VAL A 220 8.90 -14.40 -1.34
N LYS A 221 9.38 -15.60 -0.98
CA LYS A 221 10.58 -15.79 -0.13
C LYS A 221 11.83 -15.15 -0.73
N ASP A 222 12.04 -15.33 -2.03
CA ASP A 222 13.16 -14.75 -2.77
C ASP A 222 13.06 -13.22 -2.80
N THR A 223 11.85 -12.68 -3.00
CA THR A 223 11.62 -11.23 -2.98
C THR A 223 11.88 -10.64 -1.60
N VAL A 224 11.45 -11.30 -0.52
CA VAL A 224 11.77 -10.90 0.86
C VAL A 224 13.28 -10.94 1.11
N ALA A 225 13.98 -11.98 0.63
CA ALA A 225 15.43 -12.07 0.76
C ALA A 225 16.16 -10.97 -0.01
N GLU A 226 15.67 -10.62 -1.21
CA GLU A 226 16.16 -9.51 -2.01
C GLU A 226 16.01 -8.18 -1.27
N ILE A 227 14.83 -7.89 -0.73
CA ILE A 227 14.55 -6.68 0.08
C ILE A 227 15.50 -6.61 1.27
N LYS A 228 15.62 -7.68 2.08
CA LYS A 228 16.49 -7.70 3.26
C LYS A 228 17.97 -7.48 2.94
N LYS A 229 18.39 -7.84 1.72
CA LYS A 229 19.78 -7.69 1.28
C LYS A 229 20.07 -6.30 0.75
N ASN A 230 19.13 -5.71 0.02
CA ASN A 230 19.37 -4.54 -0.82
C ASN A 230 18.73 -3.26 -0.27
N GLU A 231 17.70 -3.38 0.56
CA GLU A 231 16.87 -2.26 1.03
C GLU A 231 16.96 -2.09 2.55
N ASN A 232 16.76 -0.86 3.01
CA ASN A 232 16.65 -0.56 4.45
C ASN A 232 15.16 -0.47 4.86
N ALA A 233 14.44 -1.58 4.69
CA ALA A 233 13.03 -1.68 5.03
C ALA A 233 12.85 -1.90 6.54
N ASP A 234 12.04 -1.04 7.18
CA ASP A 234 11.57 -1.19 8.55
C ASP A 234 10.43 -2.23 8.63
N MET A 235 9.62 -2.32 7.56
CA MET A 235 8.46 -3.21 7.44
C MET A 235 8.37 -3.81 6.03
N ILE A 236 7.88 -5.05 5.94
CA ILE A 236 7.49 -5.68 4.68
C ILE A 236 6.01 -6.02 4.76
N VAL A 237 5.24 -5.55 3.79
CA VAL A 237 3.81 -5.83 3.61
C VAL A 237 3.64 -6.64 2.34
N VAL A 238 2.83 -7.71 2.41
CA VAL A 238 2.43 -8.46 1.22
C VAL A 238 0.99 -8.07 0.90
N THR A 239 0.77 -7.49 -0.28
CA THR A 239 -0.55 -7.31 -0.86
C THR A 239 -0.84 -8.52 -1.74
N SER A 240 -1.77 -9.35 -1.27
CA SER A 240 -2.01 -10.67 -1.83
C SER A 240 -3.39 -10.72 -2.46
N HIS A 241 -3.45 -11.32 -3.64
CA HIS A 241 -4.68 -11.77 -4.27
C HIS A 241 -4.68 -13.31 -4.35
N CYS A 242 -4.32 -13.96 -3.23
CA CYS A 242 -4.30 -15.42 -3.11
C CYS A 242 -5.57 -16.02 -2.51
N GLY A 243 -6.44 -15.17 -1.93
CA GLY A 243 -7.53 -15.60 -1.07
C GLY A 243 -7.02 -16.07 0.29
N LEU A 244 -7.94 -16.17 1.26
CA LEU A 244 -7.59 -16.42 2.67
C LEU A 244 -6.78 -17.68 2.90
N ASP A 245 -7.10 -18.78 2.21
CA ASP A 245 -6.37 -20.04 2.37
C ASP A 245 -4.94 -19.92 1.81
N GLY A 246 -4.78 -19.23 0.67
CA GLY A 246 -3.46 -19.00 0.06
C GLY A 246 -2.60 -18.01 0.84
N ASP A 247 -3.20 -17.09 1.60
CA ASP A 247 -2.49 -16.14 2.47
C ASP A 247 -1.88 -16.79 3.71
N ILE A 248 -2.37 -17.97 4.12
CA ILE A 248 -1.88 -18.70 5.31
C ILE A 248 -0.63 -19.55 4.98
N GLU A 249 -0.42 -19.90 3.71
CA GLU A 249 0.69 -20.73 3.21
C GLU A 249 2.07 -20.02 3.26
#